data_AF-A0A1G9YYJ8-F1
#
_entry.id   AF-A0A1G9YYJ8-F1
#
_cell.length_a   1.000
_cell.length_b   1.000
_cell.length_c   1.000
_cell.angle_alpha   90.00
_cell.angle_beta   90.00
_cell.angle_gamma   90.00
#
_symmetry.space_group_name_H-M   'P 1'
#
loop_
_entity.id
_entity.type
_entity.pdbx_description
1 polymer ?
#
loop_
_entity_poly.entity_id
_entity_poly.type
_entity_poly.pdbx_seq_one_letter_code
_entity_poly.pdbx_strand_id
1 'polypeptide(L)'
;MNIEVYHLDALFWKPNWTPTSKEEQRKVQNELVKKEEWIIDGNYNGTMDIRLNAVDTIIFVDISRIICIYRVFKRMIQYRGKSRPDMAEGVNERLDLEFLKWVWYYPKTKKPVVLKKLEQLPNDKKVIILKSPREVQLFLDKVNNEL
;
A
#
# COMPACT_ATOMS: atom_id res chain seq x y z
N MET A 1 6.79 -19.06 4.61
CA MET A 1 7.03 -17.89 5.49
C MET A 1 5.72 -17.54 6.20
N ASN A 2 5.76 -17.29 7.51
CA ASN A 2 4.59 -16.88 8.31
C ASN A 2 4.82 -15.49 8.90
N ILE A 3 5.03 -14.50 8.03
CA ILE A 3 5.24 -13.10 8.43
C ILE A 3 3.89 -12.40 8.52
N GLU A 4 3.64 -11.68 9.60
CA GLU A 4 2.39 -10.96 9.81
C GLU A 4 2.25 -9.78 8.84
N VAL A 5 1.06 -9.66 8.22
CA VAL A 5 0.73 -8.61 7.26
C VAL A 5 -0.20 -7.58 7.89
N TYR A 6 0.22 -6.32 7.90
CA TYR A 6 -0.56 -5.18 8.35
C TYR A 6 -1.01 -4.34 7.16
N HIS A 7 -2.31 -4.40 6.85
CA HIS A 7 -2.92 -3.50 5.88
C HIS A 7 -3.23 -2.16 6.55
N LEU A 8 -2.57 -1.08 6.11
CA LEU A 8 -2.75 0.25 6.70
C LEU A 8 -4.18 0.77 6.53
N ASP A 9 -4.87 0.39 5.46
CA ASP A 9 -6.28 0.72 5.25
C ASP A 9 -7.15 0.10 6.36
N ALA A 10 -6.92 -1.16 6.74
CA ALA A 10 -7.61 -1.81 7.86
C ALA A 10 -7.31 -1.17 9.21
N LEU A 11 -6.11 -0.62 9.40
CA LEU A 11 -5.71 0.05 10.64
C LEU A 11 -6.22 1.50 10.74
N PHE A 12 -6.34 2.20 9.61
CA PHE A 12 -6.51 3.65 9.61
C PHE A 12 -7.88 4.14 9.14
N TRP A 13 -8.71 3.29 8.56
CA TRP A 13 -10.11 3.62 8.31
C TRP A 13 -11.00 3.08 9.42
N LYS A 14 -11.76 3.98 10.03
CA LYS A 14 -12.83 3.64 10.98
C LYS A 14 -14.18 3.58 10.25
N PRO A 15 -15.24 3.04 10.87
CA PRO A 15 -16.58 3.05 10.32
C PRO A 15 -17.00 4.44 9.77
N ASN A 16 -17.86 4.43 8.75
CA ASN A 16 -18.29 5.61 8.00
C ASN A 16 -17.17 6.35 7.25
N TRP A 17 -16.08 5.65 6.88
CA TRP A 17 -14.93 6.25 6.19
C TRP A 17 -14.27 7.38 6.98
N THR A 18 -14.21 7.21 8.30
CA THR A 18 -13.59 8.21 9.17
C THR A 18 -12.08 7.94 9.23
N PRO A 19 -11.23 8.90 8.82
CA PRO A 19 -9.78 8.70 8.87
C PRO A 19 -9.27 8.75 10.31
N THR A 20 -8.33 7.87 10.63
CA THR A 20 -7.55 7.94 11.86
C THR A 20 -6.64 9.18 11.85
N SER A 21 -6.46 9.82 13.00
CA SER A 21 -5.66 11.05 13.13
C SER A 21 -4.20 10.81 12.70
N LYS A 22 -3.50 11.87 12.28
CA LYS A 22 -2.09 11.75 11.88
C LYS A 22 -1.18 11.34 13.02
N GLU A 23 -1.49 11.76 14.23
CA GLU A 23 -0.76 11.38 15.45
C GLU A 23 -0.91 9.89 15.74
N GLU A 24 -2.14 9.36 15.67
CA GLU A 24 -2.38 7.94 15.88
C GLU A 24 -1.78 7.08 14.76
N GLN A 25 -1.86 7.54 13.49
CA GLN A 25 -1.16 6.88 12.37
C GLN A 25 0.35 6.78 12.58
N ARG A 26 0.98 7.82 13.16
CA ARG A 26 2.40 7.83 13.50
C ARG A 26 2.70 6.87 14.65
N LYS A 27 1.89 6.91 15.70
CA LYS A 27 2.03 6.03 16.87
C LYS A 27 1.99 4.56 16.46
N VAL A 28 0.93 4.15 15.75
CA VAL A 28 0.77 2.77 15.26
C VAL A 28 1.96 2.34 14.42
N GLN A 29 2.42 3.17 13.48
CA GLN A 29 3.55 2.79 12.63
C GLN A 29 4.87 2.69 13.39
N ASN A 30 5.13 3.57 14.35
CA ASN A 30 6.33 3.47 15.20
C ASN A 30 6.33 2.18 16.03
N GLU A 31 5.16 1.67 16.45
CA GLU A 31 5.09 0.38 17.15
C GLU A 31 5.22 -0.80 16.20
N LEU A 32 4.61 -0.75 15.01
CA LEU A 32 4.70 -1.83 14.02
C LEU A 32 6.15 -2.08 13.57
N VAL A 33 6.91 -1.01 13.29
CA VAL A 33 8.29 -1.15 12.80
C VAL A 33 9.29 -1.65 13.85
N LYS A 34 8.90 -1.75 15.13
CA LYS A 34 9.71 -2.34 16.20
C LYS A 34 9.65 -3.86 16.24
N LYS A 35 8.69 -4.47 15.53
CA LYS A 35 8.58 -5.94 15.47
C LYS A 35 9.75 -6.52 14.69
N GLU A 36 10.14 -7.75 15.04
CA GLU A 36 11.26 -8.45 14.40
C GLU A 36 11.02 -8.69 12.90
N GLU A 37 9.80 -9.10 12.55
CA GLU A 37 9.39 -9.33 11.17
C GLU A 37 7.99 -8.74 10.93
N TRP A 38 7.79 -8.11 9.77
CA TRP A 38 6.52 -7.53 9.39
C TRP A 38 6.42 -7.30 7.89
N ILE A 39 5.19 -7.33 7.38
CA ILE A 39 4.83 -6.76 6.08
C ILE A 39 3.84 -5.64 6.35
N ILE A 40 4.13 -4.42 5.88
CA ILE A 40 3.19 -3.29 5.98
C ILE A 40 2.78 -2.88 4.56
N ASP A 41 1.49 -3.05 4.27
CA ASP A 41 0.89 -2.71 2.98
C ASP A 41 0.07 -1.40 3.08
N GLY A 42 0.42 -0.41 2.24
CA GLY A 42 -0.37 0.82 2.12
C GLY A 42 0.42 2.06 1.70
N ASN A 43 -0.30 3.03 1.15
CA ASN A 43 0.26 4.22 0.50
C ASN A 43 0.08 5.52 1.31
N TYR A 44 0.47 5.48 2.58
CA TYR A 44 0.37 6.63 3.50
C TYR A 44 1.66 7.47 3.45
N ASN A 45 1.75 8.38 2.47
CA ASN A 45 2.93 9.22 2.23
C ASN A 45 3.38 10.07 3.44
N GLY A 46 2.44 10.58 4.24
CA GLY A 46 2.76 11.45 5.38
C GLY A 46 3.48 10.77 6.55
N THR A 47 3.59 9.44 6.52
CA THR A 47 4.23 8.60 7.55
C THR A 47 5.17 7.57 6.94
N MET A 48 5.42 7.66 5.63
CA MET A 48 6.23 6.70 4.87
C MET A 48 7.67 6.63 5.39
N ASP A 49 8.23 7.75 5.86
CA ASP A 49 9.61 7.82 6.36
C ASP A 49 9.87 6.90 7.56
N ILE A 50 8.86 6.66 8.40
CA ILE A 50 8.95 5.72 9.53
C ILE A 50 9.27 4.32 8.99
N ARG A 51 8.53 3.89 7.95
CA ARG A 51 8.69 2.57 7.34
C ARG A 51 9.98 2.48 6.54
N LEU A 52 10.28 3.49 5.73
CA LEU A 52 11.50 3.51 4.90
C LEU A 52 12.78 3.43 5.73
N ASN A 53 12.81 4.05 6.91
CA ASN A 53 13.97 3.97 7.79
C ASN A 53 14.17 2.57 8.39
N ALA A 54 13.08 1.87 8.74
CA ALA A 54 13.14 0.59 9.44
C ALA A 54 13.18 -0.65 8.52
N VAL A 55 12.67 -0.54 7.29
CA VAL A 55 12.51 -1.68 6.38
C VAL A 55 13.83 -2.17 5.80
N ASP A 56 13.98 -3.47 5.59
CA ASP A 56 15.07 -4.06 4.78
C ASP A 56 14.72 -4.12 3.28
N THR A 57 13.46 -4.41 2.94
CA THR A 57 13.00 -4.63 1.56
C THR A 57 11.72 -3.83 1.24
N ILE A 58 11.76 -3.09 0.13
CA ILE A 58 10.64 -2.35 -0.42
C ILE A 58 10.19 -2.98 -1.73
N ILE A 59 8.90 -3.31 -1.84
CA ILE A 59 8.26 -3.68 -3.11
C ILE A 59 7.33 -2.54 -3.53
N PHE A 60 7.75 -1.79 -4.55
CA PHE A 60 6.96 -0.70 -5.12
C PHE A 60 6.22 -1.17 -6.37
N VAL A 61 4.89 -1.28 -6.27
CA VAL A 61 4.02 -1.74 -7.36
C VAL A 61 3.58 -0.55 -8.22
N ASP A 62 4.32 -0.30 -9.30
CA ASP A 62 4.20 0.84 -10.21
C ASP A 62 3.39 0.51 -11.47
N ILE A 63 2.16 0.03 -11.27
CA ILE A 63 1.27 -0.40 -12.35
C ILE A 63 0.65 0.81 -13.06
N SER A 64 0.37 0.65 -14.37
CA SER A 64 -0.24 1.71 -15.16
C SER A 64 -1.58 2.19 -14.57
N ARG A 65 -1.79 3.52 -14.58
CA ARG A 65 -3.01 4.12 -14.02
C ARG A 65 -4.30 3.56 -14.63
N ILE A 66 -4.27 3.17 -15.90
CA ILE A 66 -5.43 2.60 -16.61
C ILE A 66 -5.83 1.27 -15.96
N ILE A 67 -4.85 0.41 -15.70
CA ILE A 67 -5.08 -0.87 -15.01
C ILE A 67 -5.55 -0.62 -13.58
N CYS A 68 -4.95 0.34 -12.87
CA CYS A 68 -5.37 0.69 -11.51
C CYS A 68 -6.83 1.16 -11.46
N ILE A 69 -7.24 2.06 -12.35
CA ILE A 69 -8.63 2.54 -12.44
C ILE A 69 -9.58 1.39 -12.77
N TYR A 70 -9.26 0.55 -13.76
CA TYR A 70 -10.07 -0.64 -14.07
C TYR A 70 -10.23 -1.55 -12.85
N ARG A 71 -9.16 -1.81 -12.10
CA ARG A 71 -9.20 -2.62 -10.87
C ARG A 71 -10.02 -1.97 -9.76
N VAL A 72 -9.97 -0.64 -9.63
CA VAL A 72 -10.84 0.09 -8.69
C VAL A 72 -12.31 -0.07 -9.08
N PHE A 73 -12.67 0.08 -10.36
CA PHE A 73 -14.04 -0.18 -10.79
C PHE A 73 -14.48 -1.64 -10.57
N LYS A 74 -13.60 -2.61 -10.90
CA LYS A 74 -13.88 -4.03 -10.68
C LYS A 74 -14.14 -4.34 -9.20
N ARG A 75 -13.29 -3.86 -8.28
CA ARG A 75 -13.49 -4.10 -6.84
C ARG A 75 -14.75 -3.40 -6.32
N MET A 76 -15.07 -2.21 -6.83
CA MET A 76 -16.29 -1.51 -6.43
C MET A 76 -17.56 -2.29 -6.77
N ILE A 77 -17.58 -2.96 -7.91
CA ILE A 77 -18.70 -3.83 -8.31
C ILE A 77 -18.71 -5.08 -7.43
N GLN A 78 -17.55 -5.72 -7.23
CA GLN A 78 -17.41 -6.96 -6.46
C GLN A 78 -17.79 -6.80 -4.98
N TYR A 79 -17.42 -5.68 -4.35
CA TYR A 79 -17.62 -5.41 -2.93
C TYR A 79 -18.72 -4.38 -2.66
N ARG A 80 -19.61 -4.14 -3.63
CA ARG A 80 -20.71 -3.17 -3.46
C ARG A 80 -21.53 -3.50 -2.22
N GLY A 81 -21.56 -2.59 -1.25
CA GLY A 81 -22.30 -2.75 0.01
C GLY A 81 -21.65 -3.73 1.01
N LYS A 82 -20.40 -4.13 0.79
CA LYS A 82 -19.62 -5.01 1.68
C LYS A 82 -18.27 -4.38 2.01
N SER A 83 -17.70 -4.77 3.14
CA SER A 83 -16.31 -4.44 3.46
C SER A 83 -15.36 -5.32 2.65
N ARG A 84 -14.24 -4.77 2.20
CA ARG A 84 -13.18 -5.55 1.56
C ARG A 84 -12.37 -6.32 2.61
N PRO A 85 -11.74 -7.46 2.28
CA PRO A 85 -10.94 -8.23 3.25
C PRO A 85 -9.76 -7.45 3.83
N ASP A 86 -9.25 -6.45 3.10
CA ASP A 86 -8.14 -5.57 3.47
C ASP A 86 -8.58 -4.26 4.15
N MET A 87 -9.86 -4.13 4.50
CA MET A 87 -10.46 -2.98 5.17
C MET A 87 -10.96 -3.36 6.56
N ALA A 88 -11.09 -2.37 7.45
CA ALA A 88 -11.73 -2.57 8.74
C ALA A 88 -13.20 -3.00 8.56
N GLU A 89 -13.68 -3.84 9.48
CA GLU A 89 -15.07 -4.28 9.49
C GLU A 89 -16.04 -3.08 9.55
N GLY A 90 -17.09 -3.12 8.74
CA GLY A 90 -18.10 -2.05 8.66
C GLY A 90 -17.70 -0.89 7.75
N VAL A 91 -16.51 -0.91 7.12
CA VAL A 91 -16.14 0.07 6.09
C VAL A 91 -16.52 -0.46 4.71
N ASN A 92 -17.79 -0.24 4.35
CA ASN A 92 -18.34 -0.67 3.07
C ASN A 92 -17.75 0.11 1.89
N GLU A 93 -17.45 -0.60 0.80
CA GLU A 93 -16.94 0.01 -0.43
C GLU A 93 -17.95 1.02 -1.00
N ARG A 94 -17.47 2.21 -1.39
CA ARG A 94 -18.26 3.29 -1.98
C ARG A 94 -17.61 3.82 -3.26
N LEU A 95 -18.42 4.41 -4.15
CA LEU A 95 -17.88 5.24 -5.23
C LEU A 95 -17.33 6.52 -4.62
N ASP A 96 -16.03 6.73 -4.81
CA ASP A 96 -15.33 7.94 -4.38
C ASP A 96 -14.63 8.55 -5.59
N LEU A 97 -15.26 9.57 -6.18
CA LEU A 97 -14.72 10.25 -7.36
C LEU A 97 -13.41 10.96 -7.05
N GLU A 98 -13.24 11.46 -5.83
CA GLU A 98 -11.99 12.09 -5.41
C GLU A 98 -10.88 11.04 -5.29
N PHE A 99 -11.18 9.83 -4.83
CA PHE A 99 -10.24 8.72 -4.87
C PHE A 99 -9.87 8.33 -6.31
N LEU A 100 -10.83 8.20 -7.23
CA LEU A 100 -10.54 7.91 -8.64
C LEU A 100 -9.68 9.00 -9.28
N LYS A 101 -10.00 10.27 -9.01
CA LYS A 101 -9.19 11.42 -9.44
C LYS A 101 -7.78 11.33 -8.87
N TRP A 102 -7.64 11.01 -7.59
CA TRP A 102 -6.34 10.81 -6.96
C TRP A 102 -5.53 9.69 -7.64
N VAL A 103 -6.13 8.53 -7.92
CA VAL A 103 -5.49 7.42 -8.65
C VAL A 103 -5.04 7.88 -10.05
N TRP A 104 -5.87 8.65 -10.74
CA TRP A 104 -5.55 9.17 -12.07
C TRP A 104 -4.35 10.12 -12.06
N TYR A 105 -4.29 11.03 -11.09
CA TYR A 105 -3.19 12.00 -10.98
C TYR A 105 -1.94 11.44 -10.27
N TYR A 106 -2.04 10.29 -9.59
CA TYR A 106 -0.96 9.68 -8.81
C TYR A 106 0.40 9.66 -9.53
N PRO A 107 0.52 9.22 -10.81
CA PRO A 107 1.82 9.13 -11.45
C PRO A 107 2.47 10.49 -11.70
N LYS A 108 1.69 11.58 -11.72
CA LYS A 108 2.17 12.95 -11.91
C LYS A 108 2.47 13.66 -10.57
N THR A 109 1.78 13.28 -9.49
CA THR A 109 1.82 14.06 -8.24
C THR A 109 2.47 13.34 -7.06
N LYS A 110 2.25 12.03 -6.92
CA LYS A 110 2.73 11.26 -5.75
C LYS A 110 3.88 10.34 -6.10
N LYS A 111 3.83 9.67 -7.26
CA LYS A 111 4.90 8.78 -7.72
C LYS A 111 6.28 9.45 -7.73
N PRO A 112 6.48 10.69 -8.26
CA PRO A 112 7.79 11.32 -8.24
C PRO A 112 8.34 11.54 -6.83
N VAL A 113 7.46 11.83 -5.86
CA VAL A 113 7.83 12.00 -4.45
C VAL A 113 8.28 10.67 -3.84
N VAL A 114 7.55 9.58 -4.13
CA VAL A 114 7.92 8.23 -3.67
C VAL A 114 9.23 7.80 -4.29
N LEU A 115 9.39 7.93 -5.61
CA LEU A 115 10.63 7.55 -6.30
C LEU A 115 11.84 8.32 -5.77
N LYS A 116 11.72 9.63 -5.55
CA LYS A 116 12.78 10.43 -4.94
C LYS A 116 13.18 9.92 -3.56
N LYS A 117 12.22 9.50 -2.73
CA LYS A 117 12.51 8.90 -1.42
C LYS A 117 13.23 7.56 -1.57
N LEU A 118 12.83 6.73 -2.53
CA LEU A 118 13.46 5.43 -2.78
C LEU A 118 14.90 5.58 -3.32
N GLU A 119 15.16 6.57 -4.18
CA GLU A 119 16.49 6.89 -4.71
C GLU A 119 17.47 7.38 -3.63
N GLN A 120 16.94 7.89 -2.51
CA GLN A 120 17.72 8.43 -1.39
C GLN A 120 17.99 7.39 -0.29
N LEU A 121 17.49 6.16 -0.44
CA LEU A 121 17.73 5.10 0.54
C LEU A 121 19.19 4.63 0.49
N PRO A 122 19.76 4.24 1.64
CA PRO A 122 21.09 3.62 1.65
C PRO A 122 21.07 2.25 0.94
N ASN A 123 22.23 1.85 0.43
CA ASN A 123 22.39 0.68 -0.45
C ASN A 123 22.13 -0.67 0.24
N ASP A 124 22.03 -0.68 1.57
CA ASP A 124 21.67 -1.86 2.37
C ASP A 124 20.18 -2.22 2.25
N LYS A 125 19.34 -1.27 1.79
CA LYS A 125 17.91 -1.51 1.58
C LYS A 125 17.65 -2.02 0.16
N LYS A 126 16.92 -3.13 0.06
CA LYS A 126 16.52 -3.73 -1.22
C LYS A 126 15.28 -3.04 -1.77
N VAL A 127 15.36 -2.47 -2.97
CA VAL A 127 14.21 -1.86 -3.66
C VAL A 127 13.86 -2.68 -4.90
N ILE A 128 12.61 -3.15 -4.97
CA ILE A 128 12.05 -3.89 -6.10
C ILE A 128 10.91 -3.06 -6.67
N ILE A 129 10.98 -2.71 -7.95
CA ILE A 129 9.93 -1.95 -8.65
C ILE A 129 9.26 -2.86 -9.67
N LEU A 130 7.95 -3.10 -9.52
CA LEU A 130 7.15 -3.96 -10.39
C LEU A 130 6.19 -3.11 -11.22
N LYS A 131 6.45 -3.01 -12.52
CA LYS A 131 5.78 -2.05 -13.43
C LYS A 131 4.61 -2.65 -14.20
N SER A 132 4.46 -3.98 -14.18
CA SER A 132 3.42 -4.68 -14.93
C SER A 132 2.83 -5.86 -14.15
N PRO A 133 1.59 -6.29 -14.43
CA PRO A 133 1.04 -7.52 -13.85
C PRO A 133 1.91 -8.75 -14.13
N ARG A 134 2.60 -8.77 -15.28
CA ARG A 134 3.55 -9.83 -15.63
C ARG A 134 4.76 -9.82 -14.70
N GLU A 135 5.34 -8.66 -14.40
CA GLU A 135 6.45 -8.56 -13.44
C GLU A 135 6.02 -8.97 -12.03
N VAL A 136 4.80 -8.63 -11.61
CA VAL A 136 4.25 -9.11 -10.34
C VAL A 136 4.18 -10.64 -10.34
N GLN A 137 3.65 -11.24 -11.41
CA GLN A 137 3.57 -12.70 -11.49
C GLN A 137 4.96 -13.35 -11.48
N LEU A 138 5.90 -12.86 -12.29
CA LEU A 138 7.27 -13.38 -12.32
C LEU A 138 7.97 -13.26 -10.97
N PHE A 139 7.71 -12.17 -10.24
CA PHE A 139 8.24 -11.99 -8.89
C PHE A 139 7.65 -13.04 -7.93
N LEU A 140 6.33 -13.26 -7.96
CA LEU A 140 5.67 -14.27 -7.13
C LEU A 140 6.17 -15.68 -7.46
N ASP A 141 6.30 -16.02 -8.74
CA ASP A 141 6.81 -17.31 -9.19
C ASP A 141 8.25 -17.54 -8.69
N LYS A 142 9.10 -16.50 -8.77
CA LYS A 142 10.46 -16.55 -8.24
C LYS A 142 10.47 -16.82 -6.73
N VAL A 143 9.70 -16.06 -5.94
CA VAL A 143 9.64 -16.22 -4.48
C VAL A 143 9.12 -17.60 -4.10
N ASN A 144 8.12 -18.12 -4.80
CA ASN A 144 7.55 -19.45 -4.53
C ASN A 144 8.51 -20.60 -4.88
N ASN A 145 9.41 -20.41 -5.85
CA ASN A 145 10.42 -21.40 -6.23
C ASN A 145 11.70 -21.34 -5.37
N GLU A 146 11.91 -20.24 -4.64
CA GLU A 146 13.03 -20.05 -3.70
C GLU A 146 12.67 -20.48 -2.27
N LEU A 147 11.39 -20.82 -2.01
CA LEU A 147 10.86 -21.36 -0.75
C LEU A 147 10.71 -22.89 -0.83
#